data_AF-A0A7V7RP12-F1
#
_entry.id   AF-A0A7V7RP12-F1
#
_cell.length_a   1.000
_cell.length_b   1.000
_cell.length_c   1.000
_cell.angle_alpha   90.00
_cell.angle_beta   90.00
_cell.angle_gamma   90.00
#
_symmetry.space_group_name_H-M   'P 1'
#
loop_
_entity.id
_entity.type
_entity.pdbx_description
1 polymer ?
#
loop_
_entity_poly.entity_id
_entity_poly.type
_entity_poly.pdbx_seq_one_letter_code
_entity_poly.pdbx_strand_id
1 'polypeptide(L)' 'MNTLQDQLKIWQNANPLRVKESAPKKPQDKKTEQLKDWEWQELMGANKPTYRRYRGSYRQK' A
#
# COMPACT_ATOMS: atom_id res chain seq x y z
N MET A 1 24.45 21.06 44.18
CA MET A 1 25.74 20.50 43.70
C MET A 1 25.85 20.87 42.23
N ASN A 2 27.00 21.37 41.78
CA ASN A 2 27.22 21.74 40.38
C ASN A 2 27.69 20.50 39.61
N THR A 3 26.78 19.57 39.34
CA THR A 3 27.15 18.33 38.65
C THR A 3 27.21 18.55 37.14
N LEU A 4 27.94 17.68 36.44
CA LEU A 4 28.01 17.71 34.98
C LEU A 4 26.61 17.57 34.34
N GLN A 5 25.72 16.82 34.97
CA GLN A 5 24.33 16.65 34.53
C GLN A 5 23.53 17.95 34.64
N ASP A 6 23.75 18.75 35.68
CA ASP A 6 23.10 20.05 35.84
C ASP A 6 23.56 21.04 34.76
N GLN A 7 24.86 21.04 34.43
CA GLN A 7 25.42 21.85 33.36
C GLN A 7 24.87 21.46 31.99
N LEU A 8 24.74 20.15 31.73
CA LEU A 8 24.12 19.63 30.51
C LEU A 8 22.66 20.04 30.37
N LYS A 9 21.89 20.00 31.47
CA LYS A 9 20.49 20.40 31.47
C LYS A 9 20.32 21.90 31.20
N ILE A 10 21.18 22.74 31.79
CA ILE A 10 21.22 24.18 31.50
C ILE A 10 21.54 24.42 30.02
N TRP A 11 22.52 23.69 29.48
CA TRP A 11 22.91 23.82 28.08
C TRP A 11 21.81 23.38 27.11
N GLN A 12 21.11 22.27 27.40
CA GLN A 12 19.99 21.77 26.59
C GLN A 12 18.80 22.74 26.58
N ASN A 13 18.54 23.42 27.70
CA ASN A 13 17.50 24.45 27.79
C ASN A 13 17.89 25.74 27.05
N ALA A 14 19.17 26.11 27.06
CA ALA A 14 19.69 27.27 26.35
C ALA A 14 19.82 27.04 24.83
N ASN A 15 20.00 25.80 24.40
CA ASN A 15 20.12 25.40 23.00
C ASN A 15 19.00 24.43 22.64
N PRO A 16 17.76 24.90 22.43
CA PRO A 16 16.69 24.04 22.01
C PRO A 16 17.06 23.44 20.65
N LEU A 17 17.43 22.15 20.65
CA LEU A 17 17.62 21.39 19.44
C LEU A 17 16.28 21.47 18.71
N ARG A 18 16.26 22.09 17.52
CA ARG A 18 15.12 22.08 16.62
C ARG A 18 14.96 20.65 16.12
N VAL A 19 14.43 19.78 16.96
CA VAL A 19 13.93 18.48 16.56
C VAL A 19 12.85 18.81 15.54
N LYS A 20 13.17 18.64 14.27
CA LYS A 20 12.18 18.76 13.21
C LYS A 20 11.15 17.69 13.51
N GLU A 21 10.05 18.10 14.11
CA GLU A 21 8.88 17.25 14.29
C GLU A 21 8.56 16.71 12.90
N SER A 22 8.74 15.39 12.73
CA SER A 22 8.36 14.75 11.48
C SER A 22 6.87 14.93 11.34
N ALA A 23 6.46 15.70 10.33
CA ALA A 23 5.06 15.97 10.09
C ALA A 23 4.27 14.65 10.08
N PRO A 24 3.09 14.59 10.72
CA PRO A 24 2.31 13.36 10.79
C PRO A 24 2.03 12.89 9.36
N LYS A 25 2.49 11.68 9.04
CA LYS A 25 2.21 11.05 7.74
C LYS A 25 0.70 10.93 7.61
N LYS A 26 0.14 11.53 6.55
CA LYS A 26 -1.28 11.34 6.22
C LYS A 26 -1.55 9.85 6.03
N PRO A 27 -2.67 9.32 6.56
CA PRO A 27 -3.07 7.95 6.26
C PRO A 27 -3.23 7.80 4.75
N GLN A 28 -2.61 6.77 4.19
CA GLN A 28 -2.83 6.41 2.79
C GLN A 28 -4.12 5.60 2.70
N ASP A 29 -5.01 5.99 1.79
CA ASP A 29 -6.20 5.21 1.51
C ASP A 29 -5.80 3.84 0.99
N LYS A 30 -6.28 2.79 1.66
CA LYS A 30 -6.07 1.41 1.22
C LYS A 30 -6.82 1.24 -0.09
N LYS A 31 -6.12 0.77 -1.12
CA LYS A 31 -6.76 0.36 -2.37
C LYS A 31 -7.73 -0.76 -2.05
N THR A 32 -9.02 -0.53 -2.27
CA THR A 32 -10.02 -1.60 -2.28
C THR A 32 -9.81 -2.39 -3.56
N GLU A 33 -9.53 -3.69 -3.44
CA GLU A 33 -9.48 -4.59 -4.59
C GLU A 33 -10.90 -4.74 -5.14
N GLN A 34 -11.21 -3.95 -6.18
CA GLN A 34 -12.42 -4.13 -6.97
C GLN A 34 -12.09 -5.03 -8.14
N LEU A 35 -12.80 -6.15 -8.23
CA LEU A 35 -12.72 -7.03 -9.39
C LEU A 35 -13.17 -6.28 -10.63
N LYS A 36 -12.41 -6.43 -11.71
CA LYS A 36 -12.77 -5.94 -13.05
C LYS A 36 -13.90 -6.77 -13.62
N ASP A 37 -14.67 -6.20 -14.54
CA ASP A 37 -15.82 -6.89 -15.16
C ASP A 37 -15.46 -8.24 -15.80
N TRP A 38 -14.27 -8.38 -16.38
CA TRP A 38 -13.82 -9.66 -16.96
C TRP A 38 -13.54 -10.72 -15.88
N GLU A 39 -13.05 -10.32 -14.71
CA GLU A 39 -12.79 -11.21 -13.57
C GLU A 39 -14.12 -11.68 -12.99
N TRP A 40 -15.11 -10.80 -12.92
CA TRP A 40 -16.49 -11.18 -12.59
C TRP A 40 -17.07 -12.16 -13.60
N GLN A 41 -16.89 -11.92 -14.90
CA GLN A 41 -17.39 -12.82 -15.95
C GLN A 41 -16.68 -14.17 -15.94
N GLU A 42 -15.40 -14.23 -15.61
CA GLU A 42 -14.67 -15.49 -15.44
C GLU A 42 -15.17 -16.26 -14.22
N LEU A 43 -15.35 -15.58 -13.08
CA LEU A 43 -15.82 -16.17 -11.83
C LEU A 43 -17.26 -16.67 -11.93
N MET A 44 -18.13 -15.95 -12.64
CA MET A 44 -19.49 -16.39 -12.98
C MET A 44 -19.52 -17.49 -14.06
N GLY A 45 -18.37 -17.85 -14.65
CA GLY A 45 -18.30 -18.82 -15.73
C GLY A 45 -18.94 -18.34 -17.04
N ALA A 46 -19.20 -17.03 -17.17
CA ALA A 46 -19.74 -16.40 -18.36
C ALA A 46 -18.70 -16.33 -19.50
N ASN A 47 -17.40 -16.28 -19.15
CA ASN A 47 -16.31 -16.21 -20.11
C ASN A 47 -15.71 -17.59 -20.49
N LYS A 48 -16.51 -18.66 -20.41
CA LYS A 48 -16.04 -20.02 -20.76
C LYS A 48 -15.79 -20.13 -22.28
N PRO A 49 -14.56 -20.44 -22.72
CA PRO A 49 -14.29 -20.62 -24.14
C PRO A 49 -15.10 -21.80 -24.67
N THR A 50 -15.89 -21.55 -25.73
CA THR A 50 -16.64 -22.61 -26.39
C THR A 50 -15.78 -23.22 -27.48
N TYR A 51 -15.49 -24.51 -27.37
CA TYR A 51 -14.72 -25.24 -28.38
C TYR A 51 -15.64 -25.87 -29.41
N ARG A 52 -15.31 -25.69 -30.70
CA ARG A 52 -15.97 -26.36 -31.81
C ARG A 52 -14.96 -27.20 -32.59
N ARG A 53 -15.38 -28.40 -33.01
CA ARG A 53 -14.61 -29.20 -33.97
C ARG A 53 -14.66 -28.56 -35.35
N TYR A 54 -13.50 -28.31 -35.94
CA TYR A 54 -13.35 -27.88 -37.33
C TYR A 54 -12.14 -28.58 -37.98
N ARG A 55 -12.40 -29.29 -39.08
CA ARG A 55 -11.38 -30.05 -39.86
C ARG A 55 -10.49 -30.95 -38.99
N GLY A 56 -11.10 -31.71 -38.07
CA GLY A 56 -10.37 -32.65 -37.20
C GLY A 56 -9.66 -32.02 -35.99
N SER A 57 -9.63 -30.70 -35.88
CA SER A 57 -9.05 -29.96 -34.75
C SER A 57 -10.15 -29.29 -33.90
N TYR A 58 -9.91 -29.13 -32.59
CA TYR A 58 -10.73 -28.24 -31.77
C TYR A 58 -10.22 -26.81 -31.93
N ARG A 59 -11.14 -25.88 -32.19
CA ARG A 59 -10.87 -24.43 -32.22
C ARG A 59 -11.81 -23.73 -31.25
N GLN A 60 -11.27 -22.77 -30.50
CA GLN A 60 -12.08 -21.84 -29.73
C GLN A 60 -12.86 -20.96 -30.72
N LYS A 61 -14.17 -20.84 -30.52
CA LYS A 61 -15.03 -19.97 -31.31
C LYS A 61 -14.90 -18.53 -30.85
#